data_AF-A0A4Q5NQQ9-F1
#
_entry.id   AF-A0A4Q5NQQ9-F1
#
_cell.length_a   1.000
_cell.length_b   1.000
_cell.length_c   1.000
_cell.angle_alpha   90.00
_cell.angle_beta   90.00
_cell.angle_gamma   90.00
#
_symmetry.space_group_name_H-M   'P 1'
#
loop_
_entity.id
_entity.type
_entity.pdbx_description
1 polymer ?
#
loop_
_entity_poly.entity_id
_entity_poly.type
_entity_poly.pdbx_seq_one_letter_code
_entity_poly.pdbx_strand_id
1 'polypeptide(L)'
;MTTNPINPNAGTSAGASEKSNSKSKAITRHLPTVARILLGLMFLSSGLMCIFNLMPAQPTKLPDAAVAFNMGMMKTGYMFPLIYATQVVVGALLLSNRFVPLALALLAPFLVNSFAFHAFLVPQGLEMVVFAIALELYLAWSYRAAFLPMLTMKVSPGVGLQPQK
;
A
#
# COMPACT_ATOMS: atom_id res chain seq x y z
N MET A 1 -66.86 26.95 12.70
CA MET A 1 -66.39 25.64 13.20
C MET A 1 -66.36 24.67 12.03
N THR A 2 -65.19 24.45 11.43
CA THR A 2 -64.96 23.49 10.34
C THR A 2 -63.75 22.65 10.74
N THR A 3 -63.96 21.35 10.97
CA THR A 3 -62.93 20.42 11.42
C THR A 3 -62.06 19.97 10.24
N ASN A 4 -60.73 20.07 10.41
CA ASN A 4 -59.74 19.59 9.45
C ASN A 4 -59.51 18.08 9.68
N PRO A 5 -59.54 17.21 8.66
CA PRO A 5 -59.29 15.78 8.86
C PRO A 5 -57.80 15.50 9.10
N ILE A 6 -57.51 14.74 10.16
CA ILE A 6 -56.17 14.24 10.48
C ILE A 6 -55.81 13.18 9.44
N ASN A 7 -54.73 13.41 8.68
CA ASN A 7 -54.15 12.45 7.75
C ASN A 7 -53.27 11.43 8.53
N PRO A 8 -53.60 10.12 8.52
CA PRO A 8 -52.89 9.10 9.30
C PRO A 8 -51.58 8.59 8.69
N ASN A 9 -51.15 9.08 7.51
CA ASN A 9 -50.06 8.46 6.74
C ASN A 9 -48.69 9.18 6.79
N ALA A 10 -48.41 10.01 7.79
CA ALA A 10 -47.15 10.78 7.87
C ALA A 10 -45.92 10.00 8.40
N GLY A 11 -45.99 8.67 8.58
CA GLY A 11 -45.10 7.96 9.50
C GLY A 11 -44.01 7.02 8.96
N THR A 12 -43.92 6.67 7.67
CA THR A 12 -43.25 5.39 7.33
C THR A 12 -42.20 5.36 6.19
N SER A 13 -41.95 6.43 5.43
CA SER A 13 -41.02 6.34 4.28
C SER A 13 -39.61 6.95 4.47
N ALA A 14 -39.34 7.69 5.55
CA ALA A 14 -38.07 8.42 5.69
C ALA A 14 -36.90 7.57 6.26
N GLY A 15 -37.17 6.53 7.05
CA GLY A 15 -36.13 5.82 7.84
C GLY A 15 -35.25 4.82 7.08
N ALA A 16 -35.63 4.40 5.88
CA ALA A 16 -34.89 3.40 5.11
C ALA A 16 -33.77 4.01 4.24
N SER A 17 -33.95 5.25 3.75
CA SER A 17 -32.99 5.91 2.85
C SER A 17 -31.77 6.50 3.59
N GLU A 18 -31.90 6.88 4.86
CA GLU A 18 -30.80 7.45 5.67
C GLU A 18 -29.77 6.41 6.12
N LYS A 19 -30.22 5.20 6.48
CA LYS A 19 -29.32 4.14 7.00
C LYS A 19 -28.38 3.57 5.92
N SER A 20 -28.77 3.60 4.65
CA SER A 20 -27.95 3.14 3.52
C SER A 20 -26.75 4.08 3.28
N ASN A 21 -26.97 5.40 3.37
CA ASN A 21 -25.95 6.42 3.09
C ASN A 21 -24.90 6.54 4.23
N SER A 22 -25.29 6.27 5.47
CA SER A 22 -24.40 6.28 6.65
C SER A 22 -23.36 5.15 6.63
N LYS A 23 -23.77 3.91 6.30
CA LYS A 23 -22.83 2.78 6.23
C LYS A 23 -21.81 2.92 5.10
N SER A 24 -22.22 3.43 3.95
CA SER A 24 -21.33 3.66 2.79
C SER A 24 -20.20 4.65 3.14
N LYS A 25 -20.52 5.76 3.83
CA LYS A 25 -19.51 6.72 4.31
C LYS A 25 -18.55 6.12 5.36
N ALA A 26 -19.06 5.28 6.26
CA ALA A 26 -18.23 4.63 7.28
C ALA A 26 -17.20 3.66 6.67
N ILE A 27 -17.61 2.85 5.67
CA ILE A 27 -16.72 1.89 5.01
C ILE A 27 -15.61 2.63 4.24
N THR A 28 -15.93 3.69 3.50
CA THR A 28 -14.93 4.49 2.76
C THR A 28 -13.84 5.10 3.64
N ARG A 29 -14.11 5.31 4.94
CA ARG A 29 -13.13 5.84 5.89
C ARG A 29 -12.07 4.80 6.29
N HIS A 30 -12.39 3.51 6.21
CA HIS A 30 -11.49 2.43 6.62
C HIS A 30 -10.66 1.85 5.47
N LEU A 31 -10.98 2.16 4.21
CA LEU A 31 -10.24 1.66 3.04
C LEU A 31 -8.73 1.95 3.09
N PRO A 32 -8.25 3.17 3.41
CA PRO A 32 -6.82 3.43 3.54
C PRO A 32 -6.17 2.61 4.65
N THR A 33 -6.89 2.39 5.76
CA THR A 33 -6.41 1.56 6.86
C THR A 33 -6.28 0.10 6.46
N VAL A 34 -7.26 -0.45 5.74
CA VAL A 34 -7.22 -1.83 5.24
C VAL A 34 -6.08 -2.00 4.25
N ALA A 35 -5.96 -1.11 3.25
CA ALA A 35 -4.87 -1.14 2.28
C ALA A 35 -3.49 -1.07 2.94
N ARG A 36 -3.32 -0.19 3.94
CA ARG A 36 -2.09 -0.07 4.73
C ARG A 36 -1.76 -1.36 5.48
N ILE A 37 -2.76 -1.98 6.13
CA ILE A 37 -2.55 -3.22 6.88
C ILE A 37 -2.20 -4.37 5.94
N LEU A 38 -2.91 -4.51 4.80
CA LEU A 38 -2.62 -5.54 3.81
C LEU A 38 -1.19 -5.40 3.27
N LEU A 39 -0.83 -4.21 2.80
CA LEU A 39 0.51 -3.93 2.27
C LEU A 39 1.59 -4.16 3.35
N GLY A 40 1.35 -3.68 4.57
CA GLY A 40 2.27 -3.85 5.70
C GLY A 40 2.48 -5.32 6.09
N LEU A 41 1.41 -6.13 6.13
CA LEU A 41 1.50 -7.56 6.42
C LEU A 41 2.23 -8.33 5.32
N MET A 42 1.94 -8.03 4.05
CA MET A 42 2.62 -8.67 2.92
C MET A 42 4.13 -8.47 3.00
N PHE A 43 4.60 -7.24 3.22
CA PHE A 43 6.02 -6.94 3.24
C PHE A 43 6.71 -7.33 4.55
N LEU A 44 6.05 -7.20 5.69
CA LEU A 44 6.61 -7.63 6.96
C LEU A 44 6.80 -9.15 6.99
N SER A 45 5.78 -9.91 6.62
CA SER A 45 5.83 -11.38 6.63
C SER A 45 6.86 -11.90 5.62
N SER A 46 6.90 -11.34 4.41
CA SER A 46 7.92 -11.65 3.39
C SER A 46 9.33 -11.38 3.90
N GLY A 47 9.61 -10.18 4.41
CA GLY A 47 10.92 -9.82 4.93
C GLY A 47 11.38 -10.71 6.08
N LEU A 48 10.51 -10.99 7.06
CA LEU A 48 10.80 -11.90 8.17
C LEU A 48 11.08 -13.32 7.64
N MET A 49 10.23 -13.84 6.75
CA MET A 49 10.37 -15.18 6.18
C MET A 49 11.73 -15.34 5.48
N CYS A 50 12.15 -14.33 4.71
CA CYS A 50 13.45 -14.34 4.03
C CYS A 50 14.64 -14.23 5.00
N ILE A 51 14.56 -13.39 6.05
CA ILE A 51 15.63 -13.26 7.05
C ILE A 51 15.81 -14.56 7.84
N PHE A 52 14.72 -15.22 8.20
CA PHE A 52 14.75 -16.49 8.91
C PHE A 52 14.94 -17.70 7.97
N ASN A 53 15.15 -17.50 6.67
CA ASN A 53 15.27 -18.55 5.65
C ASN A 53 14.12 -19.58 5.68
N LEU A 54 12.91 -19.13 5.98
CA LEU A 54 11.70 -19.97 6.09
C LEU A 54 11.03 -20.21 4.73
N MET A 55 11.71 -19.91 3.62
CA MET A 55 11.12 -20.04 2.29
C MET A 55 11.02 -21.51 1.87
N PRO A 56 9.85 -21.98 1.41
CA PRO A 56 9.73 -23.27 0.76
C PRO A 56 10.62 -23.34 -0.49
N ALA A 57 11.22 -24.51 -0.72
CA ALA A 57 11.95 -24.77 -1.95
C ALA A 57 11.06 -24.47 -3.16
N GLN A 58 11.51 -23.60 -4.05
CA GLN A 58 10.75 -23.25 -5.24
C GLN A 58 10.77 -24.45 -6.21
N PRO A 59 9.60 -25.00 -6.58
CA PRO A 59 9.53 -26.19 -7.44
C PRO A 59 9.84 -25.88 -8.92
N THR A 60 9.84 -24.59 -9.29
CA THR A 60 10.00 -24.16 -10.69
C THR A 60 11.46 -23.87 -11.02
N LYS A 61 11.95 -24.43 -12.14
CA LYS A 61 13.21 -24.00 -12.74
C LYS A 61 13.06 -22.56 -13.24
N LEU A 62 13.84 -21.66 -12.66
CA LEU A 62 13.92 -20.27 -13.11
C LEU A 62 14.66 -20.17 -14.45
N PRO A 63 14.29 -19.23 -15.34
CA PRO A 63 15.07 -18.94 -16.55
C PRO A 63 16.50 -18.50 -16.22
N ASP A 64 17.46 -18.78 -17.11
CA ASP A 64 18.90 -18.51 -16.87
C ASP A 64 19.18 -17.04 -16.52
N ALA A 65 18.50 -16.10 -17.18
CA ALA A 65 18.64 -14.68 -16.88
C ALA A 65 18.18 -14.33 -15.45
N ALA A 66 17.11 -14.96 -14.96
CA ALA A 66 16.61 -14.78 -13.60
C ALA A 66 17.58 -15.35 -12.56
N VAL A 67 18.16 -16.52 -12.86
CA VAL A 67 19.22 -17.13 -12.04
C VAL A 67 20.44 -16.22 -11.99
N ALA A 68 20.89 -15.71 -13.14
CA ALA A 68 22.04 -14.82 -13.22
C ALA A 68 21.84 -13.53 -12.41
N PHE A 69 20.64 -12.92 -12.48
CA PHE A 69 20.28 -11.75 -11.68
C PHE A 69 20.34 -12.03 -10.18
N ASN A 70 19.68 -13.12 -9.73
CA ASN A 70 19.66 -13.51 -8.33
C ASN A 70 21.07 -13.85 -7.83
N MET A 71 21.85 -14.62 -8.59
CA MET A 71 23.23 -14.94 -8.23
C MET A 71 24.12 -13.69 -8.17
N GLY A 72 23.91 -12.73 -9.07
CA GLY A 72 24.60 -11.43 -9.04
C GLY A 72 24.32 -10.69 -7.73
N MET A 73 23.05 -10.55 -7.36
CA MET A 73 22.66 -9.92 -6.09
C MET A 73 23.20 -10.68 -4.87
N MET A 74 23.17 -12.02 -4.87
CA MET A 74 23.74 -12.84 -3.80
C MET A 74 25.23 -12.57 -3.63
N LYS A 75 25.98 -12.55 -4.73
CA LYS A 75 27.45 -12.34 -4.71
C LYS A 75 27.86 -10.96 -4.18
N THR A 76 26.98 -9.96 -4.23
CA THR A 76 27.27 -8.65 -3.60
C THR A 76 27.37 -8.73 -2.08
N GLY A 77 26.77 -9.73 -1.44
CA GLY A 77 26.77 -9.91 0.01
C GLY A 77 25.86 -8.94 0.79
N TYR A 78 25.43 -7.83 0.19
CA TYR A 78 24.62 -6.81 0.87
C TYR A 78 23.22 -6.60 0.29
N MET A 79 22.99 -6.91 -1.00
CA MET A 79 21.71 -6.62 -1.66
C MET A 79 20.51 -7.34 -1.03
N PHE A 80 20.59 -8.66 -0.85
CA PHE A 80 19.49 -9.41 -0.24
C PHE A 80 19.22 -8.99 1.22
N PRO A 81 20.23 -8.89 2.09
CA PRO A 81 20.04 -8.35 3.44
C PRO A 81 19.40 -6.95 3.45
N LEU A 82 19.84 -6.05 2.57
CA LEU A 82 19.29 -4.71 2.44
C LEU A 82 17.82 -4.73 2.01
N ILE A 83 17.48 -5.55 1.00
CA ILE A 83 16.11 -5.70 0.51
C ILE A 83 15.21 -6.22 1.63
N TYR A 84 15.58 -7.31 2.29
CA TYR A 84 14.74 -7.91 3.33
C TYR A 84 14.62 -6.99 4.55
N ALA A 85 15.71 -6.37 5.00
CA ALA A 85 15.67 -5.39 6.08
C ALA A 85 14.74 -4.22 5.76
N THR A 86 14.81 -3.70 4.52
CA THR A 86 13.92 -2.61 4.06
C THR A 86 12.46 -3.06 4.06
N GLN A 87 12.15 -4.28 3.60
CA GLN A 87 10.78 -4.83 3.63
C GLN A 87 10.24 -4.93 5.07
N VAL A 88 11.07 -5.38 6.01
CA VAL A 88 10.69 -5.45 7.43
C VAL A 88 10.44 -4.07 8.01
N VAL A 89 11.32 -3.10 7.75
CA VAL A 89 11.16 -1.72 8.21
C VAL A 89 9.88 -1.11 7.63
N VAL A 90 9.67 -1.21 6.31
CA VAL A 90 8.46 -0.72 5.65
C VAL A 90 7.21 -1.39 6.23
N GLY A 91 7.22 -2.71 6.36
CA GLY A 91 6.12 -3.47 6.93
C GLY A 91 5.79 -3.02 8.35
N ALA A 92 6.79 -2.85 9.21
CA ALA A 92 6.61 -2.37 10.58
C ALA A 92 6.08 -0.93 10.63
N LEU A 93 6.61 -0.02 9.80
CA LEU A 93 6.14 1.37 9.69
C LEU A 93 4.68 1.42 9.22
N LEU A 94 4.35 0.64 8.19
CA LEU A 94 3.00 0.53 7.68
C LEU A 94 2.07 -0.03 8.73
N LEU A 95 2.39 -1.09 9.47
CA LEU A 95 1.50 -1.67 10.50
C LEU A 95 1.33 -0.80 11.74
N SER A 96 2.41 -0.15 12.19
CA SER A 96 2.39 0.80 13.31
C SER A 96 1.71 2.13 12.99
N ASN A 97 1.29 2.33 11.74
CA ASN A 97 0.70 3.59 11.25
C ASN A 97 1.65 4.79 11.44
N ARG A 98 2.96 4.55 11.36
CA ARG A 98 3.99 5.55 11.63
C ARG A 98 4.82 5.78 10.38
N PHE A 99 5.05 7.06 10.04
CA PHE A 99 5.81 7.45 8.85
C PHE A 99 5.30 6.81 7.54
N VAL A 100 3.98 6.68 7.39
CA VAL A 100 3.36 6.02 6.23
C VAL A 100 3.88 6.55 4.88
N PRO A 101 3.96 7.88 4.64
CA PRO A 101 4.50 8.38 3.37
C PRO A 101 5.96 7.99 3.13
N LEU A 102 6.79 7.96 4.17
CA LEU A 102 8.19 7.50 4.08
C LEU A 102 8.25 6.01 3.76
N ALA A 103 7.41 5.19 4.38
CA ALA A 103 7.36 3.75 4.14
C ALA A 103 7.00 3.45 2.67
N LEU A 104 6.03 4.17 2.10
CA LEU A 104 5.68 4.07 0.68
C LEU A 104 6.83 4.54 -0.22
N ALA A 105 7.51 5.64 0.13
CA ALA A 105 8.66 6.12 -0.64
C ALA A 105 9.83 5.12 -0.67
N LEU A 106 10.09 4.44 0.46
CA LEU A 106 11.10 3.38 0.55
C LEU A 106 10.71 2.13 -0.23
N LEU A 107 9.42 1.83 -0.30
CA LEU A 107 8.88 0.65 -0.98
C LEU A 107 8.85 0.79 -2.51
N ALA A 108 8.58 1.99 -3.01
CA ALA A 108 8.43 2.28 -4.43
C ALA A 108 9.55 1.73 -5.34
N PRO A 109 10.86 1.97 -5.08
CA PRO A 109 11.92 1.44 -5.94
C PRO A 109 11.97 -0.10 -5.92
N PHE A 110 11.66 -0.72 -4.78
CA PHE A 110 11.57 -2.18 -4.69
C PHE A 110 10.42 -2.71 -5.55
N LEU A 111 9.24 -2.10 -5.48
CA LEU A 111 8.08 -2.54 -6.27
C LEU A 111 8.28 -2.34 -7.77
N VAL A 112 8.91 -1.23 -8.19
CA VAL A 112 9.30 -1.02 -9.60
C VAL A 112 10.27 -2.09 -10.08
N ASN A 113 11.32 -2.41 -9.30
CA ASN A 113 12.26 -3.46 -9.65
C ASN A 113 11.59 -4.84 -9.68
N SER A 114 10.72 -5.14 -8.71
CA SER A 114 9.98 -6.40 -8.65
C SER A 114 9.05 -6.57 -9.84
N PHE A 115 8.35 -5.51 -10.25
CA PHE A 115 7.51 -5.53 -11.44
C PHE A 115 8.33 -5.78 -12.71
N ALA A 116 9.46 -5.08 -12.88
CA ALA A 116 10.35 -5.30 -14.02
C ALA A 116 10.89 -6.75 -14.03
N PHE A 117 11.32 -7.27 -12.87
CA PHE A 117 11.79 -8.64 -12.77
C PHE A 117 10.72 -9.64 -13.22
N HIS A 118 9.47 -9.48 -12.78
CA HIS A 118 8.41 -10.40 -13.15
C HIS A 118 7.92 -10.21 -14.60
N ALA A 119 7.85 -8.96 -15.07
CA ALA A 119 7.43 -8.66 -16.43
C ALA A 119 8.42 -9.17 -17.49
N PHE A 120 9.73 -9.12 -17.21
CA PHE A 120 10.77 -9.46 -18.19
C PHE A 120 11.42 -10.82 -17.97
N LEU A 121 11.56 -11.30 -16.73
CA LEU A 121 12.29 -12.53 -16.42
C LEU A 121 11.38 -13.67 -15.96
N VAL A 122 10.43 -13.39 -15.05
CA VAL A 122 9.61 -14.44 -14.42
C VAL A 122 8.15 -14.00 -14.31
N PRO A 123 7.31 -14.28 -15.32
CA PRO A 123 5.90 -13.86 -15.29
C PRO A 123 5.09 -14.44 -14.12
N GLN A 124 5.55 -15.56 -13.55
CA GLN A 124 4.92 -16.18 -12.38
C GLN A 124 5.06 -15.28 -11.15
N GLY A 125 3.93 -14.85 -10.56
CA GLY A 125 3.91 -13.96 -9.41
C GLY A 125 3.68 -12.49 -9.77
N LEU A 126 3.56 -12.16 -11.07
CA LEU A 126 3.25 -10.82 -11.55
C LEU A 126 1.92 -10.31 -10.97
N GLU A 127 0.92 -11.18 -10.83
CA GLU A 127 -0.39 -10.86 -10.26
C GLU A 127 -0.28 -10.29 -8.83
N MET A 128 0.59 -10.87 -8.00
CA MET A 128 0.81 -10.42 -6.62
C MET A 128 1.53 -9.07 -6.61
N VAL A 129 2.51 -8.88 -7.50
CA VAL A 129 3.24 -7.61 -7.62
C VAL A 129 2.33 -6.48 -8.12
N VAL A 130 1.49 -6.74 -9.12
CA VAL A 130 0.51 -5.78 -9.62
C VAL A 130 -0.49 -5.41 -8.52
N PHE A 131 -0.94 -6.38 -7.74
CA PHE A 131 -1.80 -6.12 -6.58
C PHE A 131 -1.11 -5.22 -5.54
N ALA A 132 0.16 -5.50 -5.20
CA ALA A 132 0.92 -4.68 -4.27
C ALA A 132 1.13 -3.23 -4.80
N ILE A 133 1.43 -3.07 -6.09
CA ILE A 133 1.53 -1.76 -6.74
C ILE A 133 0.20 -1.01 -6.69
N ALA A 134 -0.92 -1.69 -6.94
CA ALA A 134 -2.24 -1.06 -6.85
C ALA A 134 -2.52 -0.51 -5.44
N LEU A 135 -2.18 -1.28 -4.40
CA LEU A 135 -2.29 -0.83 -3.00
C LEU A 135 -1.34 0.33 -2.70
N GLU A 136 -0.09 0.27 -3.16
CA GLU A 136 0.90 1.34 -2.97
C GLU A 136 0.43 2.64 -3.64
N LEU A 137 -0.01 2.59 -4.90
CA LEU A 137 -0.51 3.75 -5.63
C LEU A 137 -1.77 4.32 -4.99
N TYR A 138 -2.70 3.46 -4.54
CA TYR A 138 -3.89 3.89 -3.82
C TYR A 138 -3.55 4.63 -2.52
N LEU A 139 -2.59 4.12 -1.74
CA LEU A 139 -2.12 4.79 -0.53
C LEU A 139 -1.37 6.07 -0.87
N ALA A 140 -0.48 6.06 -1.87
CA ALA A 140 0.24 7.25 -2.31
C ALA A 140 -0.72 8.35 -2.75
N TRP A 141 -1.81 8.00 -3.44
CA TRP A 141 -2.88 8.93 -3.80
C TRP A 141 -3.67 9.45 -2.59
N SER A 142 -3.94 8.57 -1.62
CA SER A 142 -4.61 8.93 -0.36
C SER A 142 -3.77 9.88 0.49
N TYR A 143 -2.45 9.70 0.50
CA TYR A 143 -1.47 10.53 1.21
C TYR A 143 -0.79 11.56 0.28
N ARG A 144 -1.35 11.86 -0.90
CA ARG A 144 -0.69 12.69 -1.93
C ARG A 144 -0.21 14.05 -1.44
N ALA A 145 -0.93 14.66 -0.49
CA ALA A 145 -0.55 15.94 0.10
C ALA A 145 0.84 15.90 0.77
N ALA A 146 1.23 14.74 1.31
CA ALA A 146 2.57 14.54 1.87
C ALA A 146 3.67 14.39 0.80
N PHE A 147 3.30 13.95 -0.41
CA PHE A 147 4.22 13.78 -1.54
C PHE A 147 4.35 15.03 -2.41
N LEU A 148 3.38 15.96 -2.39
CA LEU A 148 3.42 17.19 -3.18
C LEU A 148 4.73 17.98 -3.02
N PRO A 149 5.31 18.18 -1.81
CA PRO A 149 6.57 18.90 -1.66
C PRO A 149 7.74 18.23 -2.42
N MET A 150 7.73 16.90 -2.57
CA MET A 150 8.78 16.17 -3.30
C MET A 150 8.75 16.46 -4.82
N LEU A 151 7.63 16.98 -5.34
CA LEU A 151 7.48 17.34 -6.75
C LEU A 151 7.76 18.82 -7.02
N THR A 152 8.19 19.58 -6.01
CA THR A 152 8.57 20.98 -6.19
C THR A 152 9.96 21.10 -6.82
N MET A 153 10.09 21.94 -7.85
CA MET A 153 11.34 22.08 -8.60
C MET A 153 12.48 22.70 -7.77
N LYS A 154 12.15 23.52 -6.76
CA LYS A 154 13.11 24.14 -5.85
C LYS A 154 12.63 24.00 -4.42
N VAL A 155 13.50 23.49 -3.56
CA VAL A 155 13.32 23.42 -2.10
C VAL A 155 14.48 24.18 -1.47
N SER A 156 14.20 25.16 -0.62
CA SER A 156 15.22 25.87 0.14
C SER A 156 15.53 25.12 1.44
N PRO A 157 16.79 24.75 1.73
CA PRO A 157 17.15 24.12 2.99
C PRO A 157 16.80 25.04 4.18
N GLY A 158 16.18 24.49 5.22
CA GLY A 158 15.95 25.19 6.49
C GLY A 158 14.66 26.04 6.58
N VAL A 159 13.90 26.23 5.50
CA VAL A 159 12.56 26.82 5.59
C VAL A 159 11.56 25.71 5.87
N GLY A 160 11.02 25.65 7.09
CA GLY A 160 10.02 24.66 7.47
C GLY A 160 8.81 24.66 6.52
N LEU A 161 8.17 23.50 6.35
CA LEU A 161 6.96 23.33 5.54
C LEU A 161 5.86 24.25 6.08
N GLN A 162 5.73 25.46 5.54
CA GLN A 162 4.60 26.32 5.85
C GLN A 162 3.38 25.72 5.14
N PRO A 163 2.29 25.40 5.87
CA PRO A 163 1.07 24.95 5.23
C PRO A 163 0.56 26.08 4.33
N GLN A 164 0.44 25.81 3.03
CA GLN A 164 -0.31 26.65 2.10
C GLN A 164 -1.76 26.70 2.60
N LYS A 165 -2.21 27.90 2.99
CA LYS A 165 -3.53 28.16 3.59
C LYS A 165 -4.63 28.19 2.53
#